data_AF-A0A7Y2K5G5-F1
#
_entry.id   AF-A0A7Y2K5G5-F1
#
_cell.length_a   1.000
_cell.length_b   1.000
_cell.length_c   1.000
_cell.angle_alpha   90.00
_cell.angle_beta   90.00
_cell.angle_gamma   90.00
#
_symmetry.space_group_name_H-M   'P 1'
#
loop_
_entity.id
_entity.type
_entity.pdbx_description
1 polymer ?
#
loop_
_entity_poly.entity_id
_entity_poly.type
_entity_poly.pdbx_seq_one_letter_code
_entity_poly.pdbx_strand_id
1 'polypeptide(L)'
;FSNVDALIQQFTTENHNNLIFNNGYQIGYVFPLGNFFELSFLDVIDNFTETQRAQYISDGKGTIVLNQDGSVKYQAWLVEGTFLNWEFRYPVKLLGATKGRVYAARYINEFHFGFDFRELSLAGSTFDLQFDAMTSSPQRNPQYVINLMVQKIAESWAFSAVSLGPSIILSENADGSFGVMKIFFNLRVKVGSSL
;
A
#
# COMPACT_ATOMS: atom_id res chain seq x y z
N PHE A 1 -9.72 7.52 -9.89
CA PHE A 1 -8.86 6.32 -9.96
C PHE A 1 -9.61 5.25 -10.73
N SER A 2 -8.87 4.34 -11.36
CA SER A 2 -9.43 3.19 -12.07
C SER A 2 -8.46 2.02 -11.91
N ASN A 3 -8.98 0.82 -12.09
CA ASN A 3 -8.17 -0.38 -12.04
C ASN A 3 -7.46 -0.62 -13.38
N VAL A 4 -6.33 -1.32 -13.31
CA VAL A 4 -5.60 -1.82 -14.48
C VAL A 4 -5.62 -3.35 -14.40
N ASP A 5 -6.54 -3.95 -15.16
CA ASP A 5 -6.84 -5.38 -15.15
C ASP A 5 -5.60 -6.27 -15.38
N ALA A 6 -4.61 -5.78 -16.13
CA ALA A 6 -3.39 -6.53 -16.48
C ALA A 6 -2.58 -6.96 -15.25
N LEU A 7 -2.56 -6.15 -14.17
CA LEU A 7 -1.79 -6.46 -12.95
C LEU A 7 -2.47 -7.53 -12.09
N ILE A 8 -3.80 -7.59 -12.11
CA ILE A 8 -4.57 -8.57 -11.33
C ILE A 8 -4.52 -9.95 -11.96
N GLN A 9 -4.37 -10.03 -13.29
CA GLN A 9 -4.39 -11.30 -14.02
C GLN A 9 -3.06 -12.05 -13.98
N GLN A 10 -1.94 -11.37 -13.74
CA GLN A 10 -0.60 -11.97 -13.88
C GLN A 10 -0.10 -12.69 -12.61
N PHE A 11 -0.60 -12.30 -11.43
CA PHE A 11 -0.30 -12.99 -10.18
C PHE A 11 -1.43 -13.96 -9.85
N THR A 12 -1.12 -15.20 -9.49
CA THR A 12 -2.13 -16.25 -9.20
C THR A 12 -2.03 -16.83 -7.79
N THR A 13 -1.12 -16.33 -6.96
CA THR A 13 -0.89 -16.80 -5.59
C THR A 13 -1.03 -15.65 -4.59
N GLU A 14 -1.53 -15.97 -3.38
CA GLU A 14 -1.66 -15.05 -2.25
C GLU A 14 -2.30 -13.69 -2.65
N ASN A 15 -3.43 -13.74 -3.36
CA ASN A 15 -4.15 -12.55 -3.82
C ASN A 15 -5.42 -12.25 -3.01
N HIS A 16 -5.78 -13.12 -2.06
CA HIS A 16 -6.97 -13.01 -1.22
C HIS A 16 -6.98 -11.77 -0.34
N ASN A 17 -5.83 -11.12 -0.15
CA ASN A 17 -5.72 -9.86 0.60
C ASN A 17 -5.46 -8.64 -0.30
N ASN A 18 -5.94 -8.66 -1.56
CA ASN A 18 -5.86 -7.50 -2.47
C ASN A 18 -7.12 -6.62 -2.38
N LEU A 19 -6.98 -5.32 -2.65
CA LEU A 19 -8.09 -4.42 -2.99
C LEU A 19 -8.23 -4.35 -4.51
N ILE A 20 -9.46 -4.46 -4.99
CA ILE A 20 -9.79 -4.34 -6.39
C ILE A 20 -10.84 -3.25 -6.49
N PHE A 21 -10.47 -2.13 -7.12
CA PHE A 21 -11.39 -1.04 -7.38
C PHE A 21 -11.98 -1.18 -8.78
N ASN A 22 -13.05 -0.45 -9.03
CA ASN A 22 -13.47 -0.11 -10.37
C ASN A 22 -13.20 1.39 -10.59
N ASN A 23 -13.95 2.05 -11.46
CA ASN A 23 -13.86 3.48 -11.63
C ASN A 23 -14.45 4.23 -10.44
N GLY A 24 -13.72 5.25 -10.00
CA GLY A 24 -14.14 6.10 -8.90
C GLY A 24 -13.34 7.40 -8.82
N TYR A 25 -13.66 8.22 -7.85
CA TYR A 25 -12.94 9.45 -7.55
C TYR A 25 -12.63 9.55 -6.07
N GLN A 26 -11.57 10.29 -5.75
CA GLN A 26 -11.21 10.65 -4.39
C GLN A 26 -10.91 12.13 -4.35
N ILE A 27 -11.55 12.86 -3.44
CA ILE A 27 -11.32 14.29 -3.22
C ILE A 27 -10.87 14.45 -1.78
N GLY A 28 -9.70 15.07 -1.60
CA GLY A 28 -9.10 15.29 -0.29
C GLY A 28 -8.88 16.77 0.00
N TYR A 29 -8.98 17.13 1.27
CA TYR A 29 -8.60 18.42 1.81
C TYR A 29 -7.57 18.25 2.92
N VAL A 30 -6.42 18.92 2.76
CA VAL A 30 -5.36 18.96 3.77
C VAL A 30 -5.46 20.27 4.53
N PHE A 31 -5.53 20.17 5.86
CA PHE A 31 -5.59 21.36 6.69
C PHE A 31 -4.23 22.07 6.69
N PRO A 32 -4.19 23.37 6.34
CA PRO A 32 -2.94 24.08 6.04
C PRO A 32 -2.05 24.37 7.27
N LEU A 33 -2.57 24.18 8.48
CA LEU A 33 -1.85 24.42 9.74
C LEU A 33 -0.78 23.35 9.99
N GLY A 34 0.29 23.31 9.21
CA GLY A 34 1.37 22.31 9.37
C GLY A 34 1.07 20.95 8.73
N ASN A 35 0.01 20.86 7.93
CA ASN A 35 -0.39 19.66 7.19
C ASN A 35 -0.62 18.43 8.08
N PHE A 36 -1.03 18.58 9.34
CA PHE A 36 -1.14 17.45 10.27
C PHE A 36 -2.41 16.61 10.08
N PHE A 37 -3.42 17.13 9.39
CA PHE A 37 -4.69 16.43 9.20
C PHE A 37 -5.16 16.52 7.75
N GLU A 38 -5.67 15.41 7.26
CA GLU A 38 -6.29 15.27 5.95
C GLU A 38 -7.62 14.55 6.10
N LEU A 39 -8.63 15.06 5.41
CA LEU A 39 -9.92 14.40 5.24
C LEU A 39 -10.11 14.17 3.75
N SER A 40 -10.52 12.98 3.35
CA SER A 40 -10.88 12.71 1.95
C SER A 40 -12.14 11.88 1.83
N PHE A 41 -12.86 12.11 0.75
CA PHE A 41 -14.04 11.38 0.36
C PHE A 41 -13.69 10.54 -0.87
N LEU A 42 -13.90 9.23 -0.77
CA LEU A 42 -13.66 8.27 -1.85
C LEU A 42 -14.99 7.64 -2.24
N ASP A 43 -15.25 7.58 -3.55
CA ASP A 43 -16.48 7.01 -4.08
C ASP A 43 -16.17 6.14 -5.29
N VAL A 44 -16.70 4.92 -5.28
CA VAL A 44 -16.64 3.98 -6.42
C VAL A 44 -17.95 4.10 -7.18
N ILE A 45 -17.86 4.69 -8.38
CA ILE A 45 -19.03 5.04 -9.19
C ILE A 45 -19.61 3.80 -9.87
N ASP A 46 -18.74 2.93 -10.38
CA ASP A 46 -19.14 1.77 -11.17
C ASP A 46 -19.09 0.50 -10.32
N ASN A 47 -20.22 -0.19 -10.19
CA ASN A 47 -20.26 -1.50 -9.56
C ASN A 47 -19.66 -2.58 -10.47
N PHE A 48 -19.17 -3.66 -9.85
CA PHE A 48 -18.68 -4.82 -10.58
C PHE A 48 -19.84 -5.62 -11.17
N THR A 49 -19.80 -5.87 -12.47
CA THR A 49 -20.71 -6.81 -13.14
C THR A 49 -20.46 -8.25 -12.69
N GLU A 50 -21.46 -9.13 -12.78
CA GLU A 50 -21.30 -10.56 -12.43
C GLU A 50 -20.14 -11.24 -13.17
N THR A 51 -19.94 -10.90 -14.45
CA THR A 51 -18.81 -11.39 -15.24
C THR A 51 -17.46 -10.94 -14.66
N GLN A 52 -17.34 -9.67 -14.26
CA GLN A 52 -16.13 -9.15 -13.63
C GLN A 52 -15.90 -9.77 -12.25
N ARG A 53 -16.97 -9.98 -11.46
CA ARG A 53 -16.86 -10.66 -10.17
C ARG A 53 -16.31 -12.08 -10.35
N ALA A 54 -16.89 -12.86 -11.27
CA ALA A 54 -16.41 -14.21 -11.57
C ALA A 54 -14.96 -14.21 -12.10
N GLN A 55 -14.56 -13.18 -12.85
CA GLN A 55 -13.20 -13.06 -13.35
C GLN A 55 -12.19 -12.71 -12.25
N TYR A 56 -12.54 -11.83 -11.30
CA TYR A 56 -11.63 -11.38 -10.24
C TYR A 56 -11.63 -12.30 -9.03
N ILE A 57 -12.77 -12.89 -8.71
CA ILE A 57 -12.99 -13.77 -7.57
C ILE A 57 -13.12 -15.20 -8.12
N SER A 58 -11.97 -15.85 -8.33
CA SER A 58 -11.91 -17.22 -8.83
C SER A 58 -10.79 -18.00 -8.15
N ASP A 59 -11.04 -19.28 -7.89
CA ASP A 59 -10.12 -20.17 -7.16
C ASP A 59 -8.74 -20.25 -7.83
N GLY A 60 -8.69 -20.22 -9.17
CA GLY A 60 -7.45 -20.29 -9.95
C GLY A 60 -6.55 -19.05 -9.86
N LYS A 61 -7.00 -17.97 -9.22
CA LYS A 61 -6.24 -16.72 -9.06
C LYS A 61 -5.73 -16.49 -7.64
N GLY A 62 -5.96 -17.43 -6.72
CA GLY A 62 -5.58 -17.28 -5.33
C GLY A 62 -6.26 -16.09 -4.65
N THR A 63 -7.40 -15.64 -5.19
CA THR A 63 -8.20 -14.54 -4.64
C THR A 63 -9.23 -15.00 -3.61
N ILE A 64 -9.37 -16.32 -3.42
CA ILE A 64 -10.27 -16.93 -2.43
C ILE A 64 -9.46 -17.99 -1.66
N VAL A 65 -9.62 -18.00 -0.35
CA VAL A 65 -9.14 -19.05 0.55
C VAL A 65 -10.36 -19.65 1.22
N LEU A 66 -10.51 -20.96 1.14
CA LEU A 66 -11.64 -21.70 1.68
C LEU A 66 -11.27 -22.40 2.99
N ASN A 67 -12.25 -22.54 3.89
CA ASN A 67 -12.17 -23.42 5.04
C ASN A 67 -12.37 -24.89 4.63
N GLN A 68 -12.11 -25.82 5.56
CA GLN A 68 -12.32 -27.26 5.33
C GLN A 68 -13.77 -27.63 5.01
N ASP A 69 -14.73 -26.81 5.46
CA ASP A 69 -16.17 -26.97 5.19
C ASP A 69 -16.62 -26.36 3.85
N GLY A 70 -15.69 -25.77 3.09
CA GLY A 70 -15.96 -25.10 1.82
C GLY A 70 -16.48 -23.66 1.95
N SER A 71 -16.65 -23.13 3.17
CA SER A 71 -16.97 -21.71 3.36
C SER A 71 -15.77 -20.81 3.03
N VAL A 72 -16.03 -19.57 2.60
CA VAL A 72 -14.97 -18.60 2.31
C VAL A 72 -14.33 -18.13 3.62
N LYS A 73 -13.05 -18.44 3.80
CA LYS A 73 -12.23 -17.92 4.90
C LYS A 73 -11.80 -16.49 4.61
N TYR A 74 -11.19 -16.27 3.44
CA TYR A 74 -10.73 -14.95 2.98
C TYR A 74 -10.99 -14.79 1.49
N GLN A 75 -11.26 -13.56 1.07
CA GLN A 75 -11.36 -13.24 -0.35
C GLN A 75 -10.88 -11.82 -0.66
N ALA A 76 -10.36 -11.62 -1.87
CA ALA A 76 -10.01 -10.30 -2.34
C ALA A 76 -11.22 -9.37 -2.28
N TRP A 77 -10.99 -8.12 -1.87
CA TRP A 77 -12.08 -7.18 -1.70
C TRP A 77 -12.35 -6.41 -2.98
N LEU A 78 -13.50 -6.68 -3.58
CA LEU A 78 -14.11 -5.82 -4.59
C LEU A 78 -14.70 -4.59 -3.89
N VAL A 79 -13.99 -3.47 -3.94
CA VAL A 79 -14.36 -2.26 -3.20
C VAL A 79 -15.51 -1.56 -3.94
N GLU A 80 -16.63 -1.39 -3.25
CA GLU A 80 -17.82 -0.73 -3.77
C GLU A 80 -18.39 0.25 -2.73
N GLY A 81 -19.02 1.31 -3.22
CA GLY A 81 -19.63 2.34 -2.41
C GLY A 81 -18.69 3.48 -2.03
N THR A 82 -19.04 4.13 -0.92
CA THR A 82 -18.52 5.43 -0.54
C THR A 82 -17.86 5.39 0.83
N PHE A 83 -16.71 6.06 0.95
CA PHE A 83 -15.86 6.03 2.13
C PHE A 83 -15.41 7.43 2.54
N LEU A 84 -15.53 7.72 3.83
CA LEU A 84 -14.89 8.88 4.44
C LEU A 84 -13.56 8.45 5.04
N ASN A 85 -12.49 8.96 4.46
CA ASN A 85 -11.13 8.70 4.85
C ASN A 85 -10.57 9.86 5.65
N TRP A 86 -9.68 9.58 6.59
CA TRP A 86 -8.94 10.60 7.30
C TRP A 86 -7.53 10.14 7.63
N GLU A 87 -6.59 11.08 7.70
CA GLU A 87 -5.22 10.84 8.12
C GLU A 87 -4.80 11.93 9.09
N PHE A 88 -4.38 11.52 10.29
CA PHE A 88 -3.60 12.35 11.18
C PHE A 88 -2.12 12.00 11.00
N ARG A 89 -1.29 13.01 10.74
CA ARG A 89 0.15 12.86 10.55
C ARG A 89 0.90 13.83 11.43
N TYR A 90 1.93 13.33 12.08
CA TYR A 90 2.84 14.14 12.88
C TYR A 90 4.23 14.14 12.23
N PRO A 91 4.79 15.31 11.89
CA PRO A 91 6.12 15.39 11.31
C PRO A 91 7.18 15.02 12.36
N VAL A 92 8.12 14.15 11.97
CA VAL A 92 9.22 13.70 12.83
C VAL A 92 10.53 13.85 12.06
N LYS A 93 11.57 14.36 12.73
CA LYS A 93 12.93 14.40 12.16
C LYS A 93 13.79 13.33 12.83
N LEU A 94 14.27 12.39 12.02
CA LEU A 94 15.14 11.30 12.44
C LEU A 94 16.30 11.18 11.43
N LEU A 95 17.54 10.94 11.89
CA LEU A 95 18.71 10.68 11.03
C LEU A 95 18.90 11.64 9.83
N GLY A 96 18.67 12.93 10.04
CA GLY A 96 18.82 13.94 8.98
C GLY A 96 17.80 13.85 7.84
N ALA A 97 16.72 13.07 7.99
CA ALA A 97 15.64 12.97 7.00
C ALA A 97 15.11 14.35 6.61
N THR A 98 14.96 14.58 5.31
CA THR A 98 14.38 15.81 4.77
C THR A 98 12.87 15.86 4.98
N LYS A 99 12.22 14.69 4.98
CA LYS A 99 10.80 14.54 5.29
C LYS A 99 10.58 13.26 6.08
N GLY A 100 10.13 13.38 7.32
CA GLY A 100 9.70 12.27 8.15
C GLY A 100 8.33 12.53 8.73
N ARG A 101 7.49 11.50 8.77
CA ARG A 101 6.19 11.55 9.44
C ARG A 101 5.82 10.21 10.04
N VAL A 102 5.08 10.25 11.13
CA VAL A 102 4.30 9.12 11.64
C VAL A 102 2.82 9.46 11.43
N TYR A 103 1.98 8.46 11.21
CA TYR A 103 0.56 8.71 10.97
C TYR A 103 -0.35 7.62 11.55
N ALA A 104 -1.57 8.03 11.82
CA ALA A 104 -2.73 7.18 12.05
C ALA A 104 -3.80 7.61 11.06
N ALA A 105 -4.38 6.65 10.35
CA ALA A 105 -5.36 6.94 9.32
C ALA A 105 -6.47 5.90 9.29
N ARG A 106 -7.59 6.31 8.72
CA ARG A 106 -8.65 5.41 8.29
C ARG A 106 -8.84 5.58 6.79
N TYR A 107 -8.59 4.51 6.04
CA TYR A 107 -8.76 4.47 4.59
C TYR A 107 -9.72 3.33 4.26
N ILE A 108 -10.86 3.62 3.62
CA ILE A 108 -11.82 2.61 3.16
C ILE A 108 -12.29 1.71 4.32
N ASN A 109 -12.54 2.33 5.48
CA ASN A 109 -12.84 1.65 6.74
C ASN A 109 -11.73 0.75 7.32
N GLU A 110 -10.53 0.74 6.74
CA GLU A 110 -9.35 0.07 7.26
C GLU A 110 -8.55 1.05 8.14
N PHE A 111 -8.02 0.57 9.27
CA PHE A 111 -7.19 1.37 10.18
C PHE A 111 -5.72 1.16 9.90
N HIS A 112 -5.02 2.25 9.63
CA HIS A 112 -3.60 2.26 9.28
C HIS A 112 -2.79 3.03 10.31
N PHE A 113 -1.63 2.47 10.66
CA PHE A 113 -0.59 3.13 11.43
C PHE A 113 0.73 2.96 10.73
N GLY A 114 1.50 4.03 10.61
CA GLY A 114 2.72 3.93 9.85
C GLY A 114 3.66 5.09 10.01
N PHE A 115 4.75 4.99 9.27
CA PHE A 115 5.72 6.06 9.13
C PHE A 115 6.28 6.08 7.72
N ASP A 116 6.70 7.27 7.31
CA ASP A 116 7.28 7.54 6.00
C ASP A 116 8.45 8.50 6.22
N PHE A 117 9.66 7.96 6.11
CA PHE A 117 10.90 8.69 6.20
C PHE A 117 11.57 8.71 4.84
N ARG A 118 11.88 9.91 4.37
CA ARG A 118 12.59 10.14 3.12
C ARG A 118 13.96 10.73 3.36
N GLU A 119 14.89 10.27 2.54
CA GLU A 119 16.28 10.72 2.51
C GLU A 119 16.93 10.63 3.90
N LEU A 120 16.70 9.53 4.62
CA LEU A 120 17.44 9.19 5.83
C LEU A 120 18.92 9.08 5.48
N SER A 121 19.77 9.74 6.26
CA SER A 121 21.22 9.75 6.04
C SER A 121 21.91 8.97 7.14
N LEU A 122 22.64 7.92 6.74
CA LEU A 122 23.45 7.11 7.65
C LEU A 122 24.76 6.72 6.95
N ALA A 123 25.89 7.05 7.57
CA ALA A 123 27.22 6.65 7.10
C ALA A 123 27.48 6.94 5.60
N GLY A 124 27.11 8.14 5.13
CA GLY A 124 27.27 8.56 3.72
C GLY A 124 26.28 7.92 2.74
N SER A 125 25.36 7.09 3.22
CA SER A 125 24.29 6.48 2.43
C SER A 125 22.97 7.20 2.65
N THR A 126 22.12 7.22 1.62
CA THR A 126 20.81 7.86 1.65
C THR A 126 19.75 6.85 1.25
N PHE A 127 18.71 6.70 2.08
CA PHE A 127 17.62 5.76 1.83
C PHE A 127 16.28 6.31 2.32
N ASP A 128 15.20 5.84 1.70
CA ASP A 128 13.84 6.03 2.16
C ASP A 128 13.40 4.77 2.89
N LEU A 129 12.70 4.93 4.01
CA LEU A 129 12.10 3.84 4.76
C LEU A 129 10.64 4.18 5.06
N GLN A 130 9.75 3.29 4.65
CA GLN A 130 8.32 3.41 4.92
C GLN A 130 7.81 2.11 5.54
N PHE A 131 6.89 2.27 6.47
CA PHE A 131 6.11 1.20 7.06
C PHE A 131 4.64 1.61 7.12
N ASP A 132 3.76 0.72 6.70
CA ASP A 132 2.32 0.84 6.88
C ASP A 132 1.78 -0.44 7.50
N ALA A 133 1.05 -0.31 8.60
CA ALA A 133 0.34 -1.40 9.26
C ALA A 133 -1.16 -1.16 9.13
N MET A 134 -1.80 -1.90 8.23
CA MET A 134 -3.25 -2.06 8.21
C MET A 134 -3.64 -3.04 9.32
N THR A 135 -4.02 -2.51 10.47
CA THR A 135 -4.23 -3.30 11.70
C THR A 135 -5.63 -3.91 11.80
N SER A 136 -6.60 -3.31 11.12
CA SER A 136 -8.00 -3.74 11.16
C SER A 136 -8.67 -3.41 9.84
N SER A 137 -9.45 -4.37 9.31
CA SER A 137 -10.32 -4.20 8.15
C SER A 137 -11.57 -5.07 8.34
N PRO A 138 -12.76 -4.62 7.90
CA PRO A 138 -13.96 -5.45 7.93
C PRO A 138 -13.97 -6.57 6.87
N GLN A 139 -13.11 -6.50 5.85
CA GLN A 139 -13.14 -7.41 4.69
C GLN A 139 -11.82 -8.16 4.47
N ARG A 140 -10.73 -7.68 5.06
CA ARG A 140 -9.37 -8.13 4.76
C ARG A 140 -8.57 -8.46 6.02
N ASN A 141 -7.52 -9.25 5.84
CA ASN A 141 -6.60 -9.58 6.93
C ASN A 141 -5.63 -8.43 7.21
N PRO A 142 -5.22 -8.26 8.49
CA PRO A 142 -4.12 -7.37 8.86
C PRO A 142 -2.93 -7.50 7.89
N GLN A 143 -2.49 -6.38 7.34
CA GLN A 143 -1.44 -6.34 6.32
C GLN A 143 -0.37 -5.33 6.73
N TYR A 144 0.89 -5.71 6.56
CA TYR A 144 2.03 -4.87 6.89
C TYR A 144 2.91 -4.69 5.65
N VAL A 145 3.14 -3.44 5.27
CA VAL A 145 3.94 -3.09 4.10
C VAL A 145 5.22 -2.42 4.58
N ILE A 146 6.36 -2.94 4.13
CA ILE A 146 7.68 -2.37 4.40
C ILE A 146 8.29 -2.00 3.05
N ASN A 147 8.67 -0.73 2.89
CA ASN A 147 9.40 -0.27 1.72
C ASN A 147 10.76 0.28 2.13
N LEU A 148 11.81 -0.21 1.49
CA LEU A 148 13.17 0.30 1.63
C LEU A 148 13.67 0.68 0.24
N MET A 149 13.98 1.94 0.01
CA MET A 149 14.60 2.38 -1.24
C MET A 149 15.93 3.03 -0.94
N VAL A 150 16.96 2.58 -1.62
CA VAL A 150 18.31 3.11 -1.48
C VAL A 150 18.57 4.05 -2.65
N GLN A 151 18.93 5.29 -2.33
CA GLN A 151 19.25 6.34 -3.31
C GLN A 151 20.76 6.51 -3.50
N LYS A 152 21.53 6.35 -2.42
CA LYS A 152 23.00 6.46 -2.43
C LYS A 152 23.59 5.45 -1.46
N ILE A 153 24.63 4.71 -1.87
CA ILE A 153 25.39 3.82 -0.96
C ILE A 153 26.82 4.35 -0.83
N ALA A 154 27.19 4.75 0.37
CA ALA A 154 28.44 5.43 0.67
C ALA A 154 28.68 6.65 -0.25
N GLU A 155 29.80 7.35 -0.06
CA GLU A 155 30.07 8.56 -0.85
C GLU A 155 30.20 8.31 -2.36
N SER A 156 30.40 7.05 -2.78
CA SER A 156 30.88 6.68 -4.11
C SER A 156 29.88 5.92 -5.00
N TRP A 157 28.66 5.58 -4.54
CA TRP A 157 27.70 4.82 -5.35
C TRP A 157 26.32 5.50 -5.48
N ALA A 158 25.88 5.60 -6.75
CA ALA A 158 24.61 6.08 -7.27
C ALA A 158 24.39 7.61 -7.36
N PHE A 159 23.86 8.02 -8.53
CA PHE A 159 23.37 9.38 -8.77
C PHE A 159 22.18 9.64 -7.85
N SER A 160 22.13 10.82 -7.22
CA SER A 160 21.03 11.24 -6.33
C SER A 160 19.64 11.21 -7.01
N ALA A 161 19.60 11.07 -8.33
CA ALA A 161 18.39 11.00 -9.14
C ALA A 161 17.71 9.63 -9.14
N VAL A 162 18.39 8.52 -8.83
CA VAL A 162 17.79 7.17 -8.88
C VAL A 162 17.72 6.57 -7.49
N SER A 163 16.59 5.96 -7.16
CA SER A 163 16.40 5.19 -5.94
C SER A 163 15.72 3.87 -6.25
N LEU A 164 16.21 2.79 -5.62
CA LEU A 164 15.79 1.43 -5.92
C LEU A 164 15.75 0.59 -4.65
N GLY A 165 14.82 -0.35 -4.56
CA GLY A 165 14.81 -1.29 -3.45
C GLY A 165 13.49 -2.06 -3.29
N PRO A 166 13.48 -3.01 -2.34
CA PRO A 166 12.35 -3.91 -2.17
C PRO A 166 11.16 -3.24 -1.49
N SER A 167 9.98 -3.75 -1.80
CA SER A 167 8.77 -3.64 -1.00
C SER A 167 8.33 -5.04 -0.61
N ILE A 168 7.99 -5.22 0.65
CA ILE A 168 7.56 -6.50 1.21
C ILE A 168 6.18 -6.30 1.81
N ILE A 169 5.26 -7.20 1.49
CA ILE A 169 3.93 -7.27 2.10
C ILE A 169 3.85 -8.53 2.96
N LEU A 170 3.51 -8.34 4.23
CA LEU A 170 3.33 -9.40 5.23
C LEU A 170 1.86 -9.47 5.65
N SER A 171 1.34 -10.68 5.84
CA SER A 171 -0.04 -10.96 6.27
C SER A 171 -0.18 -12.45 6.60
N GLU A 172 -1.38 -12.87 6.98
CA GLU A 172 -1.77 -14.29 6.95
C GLU A 172 -1.87 -14.82 5.51
N ASN A 173 -1.11 -15.88 5.24
CA ASN A 173 -1.07 -16.64 3.99
C ASN A 173 -2.30 -17.57 3.88
N ALA A 174 -2.49 -18.17 2.70
CA ALA A 174 -3.61 -19.10 2.45
C ALA A 174 -3.64 -20.30 3.41
N ASP A 175 -2.49 -20.75 3.92
CA ASP A 175 -2.37 -21.84 4.91
C ASP A 175 -2.69 -21.42 6.35
N GLY A 176 -2.95 -20.13 6.59
CA GLY A 176 -3.22 -19.56 7.90
C GLY A 176 -1.96 -19.17 8.70
N SER A 177 -0.76 -19.34 8.14
CA SER A 177 0.48 -18.87 8.77
C SER A 177 0.71 -17.37 8.49
N PHE A 178 1.34 -16.66 9.42
CA PHE A 178 1.80 -15.29 9.16
C PHE A 178 3.15 -15.33 8.41
N GLY A 179 3.24 -14.64 7.28
CA GLY A 179 4.45 -14.65 6.46
C GLY A 179 4.49 -13.57 5.38
N VAL A 180 5.45 -13.74 4.47
CA VAL A 180 5.61 -12.87 3.30
C VAL A 180 4.59 -13.28 2.25
N MET A 181 3.64 -12.39 1.96
CA MET A 181 2.70 -12.56 0.85
C MET A 181 3.36 -12.24 -0.49
N LYS A 182 4.02 -11.08 -0.57
CA LYS A 182 4.54 -10.53 -1.82
C LYS A 182 5.82 -9.74 -1.61
N ILE A 183 6.67 -9.80 -2.62
CA ILE A 183 7.88 -8.97 -2.73
C ILE A 183 7.83 -8.26 -4.08
N PHE A 184 7.95 -6.95 -4.05
CA PHE A 184 8.07 -6.11 -5.24
C PHE A 184 9.42 -5.41 -5.24
N PHE A 185 9.88 -5.02 -6.43
CA PHE A 185 11.04 -4.16 -6.58
C PHE A 185 10.60 -2.80 -7.10
N ASN A 186 10.89 -1.75 -6.34
CA ASN A 186 10.55 -0.38 -6.69
C ASN A 186 11.73 0.31 -7.34
N LEU A 187 11.43 1.09 -8.38
CA LEU A 187 12.35 2.03 -9.01
C LEU A 187 11.69 3.41 -8.99
N ARG A 188 12.44 4.42 -8.53
CA ARG A 188 12.04 5.82 -8.61
C ARG A 188 13.16 6.64 -9.23
N VAL A 189 12.79 7.47 -10.20
CA VAL A 189 13.68 8.40 -10.91
C VAL A 189 13.21 9.83 -10.63
N LYS A 190 14.10 10.69 -10.15
CA LYS A 190 13.89 12.13 -10.00
C LYS A 190 14.35 12.80 -11.30
N VAL A 191 13.41 13.38 -12.05
CA VAL A 191 13.70 14.11 -13.29
C VAL A 191 13.83 15.59 -12.95
N GLY A 192 14.88 16.25 -13.46
CA GLY A 192 15.13 17.67 -13.21
C GLY A 192 16.06 17.98 -12.04
N SER A 193 16.82 17.00 -11.52
CA SER A 193 17.94 17.32 -10.63
C SER A 193 19.07 17.96 -11.43
N SER A 194 19.47 19.18 -11.08
CA SER A 194 20.75 19.72 -11.55
C SER A 194 21.88 18.89 -10.93
N LEU A 195 22.75 18.34 -11.77
CA LEU A 195 24.01 17.70 -11.35
C LEU A 195 24.86 18.65 -10.50
#